data_AF-A0A380YJX1-F1
#
_entry.id   AF-A0A380YJX1-F1
#
_cell.length_a   1.000
_cell.length_b   1.000
_cell.length_c   1.000
_cell.angle_alpha   90.00
_cell.angle_beta   90.00
_cell.angle_gamma   90.00
#
_symmetry.space_group_name_H-M   'P 1'
#
loop_
_entity.id
_entity.type
_entity.pdbx_description
1 polymer ?
#
loop_
_entity_poly.entity_id
_entity_poly.type
_entity_poly.pdbx_seq_one_letter_code
_entity_poly.pdbx_strand_id
1 'polypeptide(L)' 'MIGKESCRFDEESVRDIVRWALTAQLPQEIYIDSEHITDVCEYVKTSIREINLYYPNPLYNSAIIRLYRLKDFVEGIP' A
#
# COMPACT_ATOMS: atom_id res chain seq x y z
N MET A 1 17.76 -2.70 -7.01
CA MET A 1 16.91 -1.52 -6.77
C MET A 1 15.62 -1.79 -7.51
N ILE A 2 14.59 -2.28 -6.83
CA ILE A 2 13.34 -2.68 -7.47
C ILE A 2 12.22 -1.82 -6.88
N GLY A 3 11.39 -1.22 -7.76
CA GLY A 3 10.00 -0.90 -7.44
C GLY A 3 9.60 0.55 -7.16
N LYS A 4 10.49 1.55 -7.18
CA LYS A 4 10.04 2.96 -6.98
C LYS A 4 9.31 3.58 -8.18
N GLU A 5 9.37 2.96 -9.37
CA GLU A 5 8.84 3.54 -10.62
C GLU A 5 7.40 3.13 -10.98
N SER A 6 6.76 2.25 -10.21
CA SER A 6 5.40 1.74 -10.54
C SER A 6 4.26 2.41 -9.76
N CYS A 7 4.57 3.15 -8.68
CA CYS A 7 3.56 3.80 -7.86
C CYS A 7 2.94 4.99 -8.60
N ARG A 8 1.64 4.92 -8.90
CA ARG A 8 0.87 6.01 -9.49
C ARG A 8 0.03 6.72 -8.43
N PHE A 9 0.06 8.06 -8.47
CA PHE A 9 -0.57 8.95 -7.48
C PHE A 9 -1.74 9.76 -8.04
N ASP A 10 -2.11 9.57 -9.31
CA ASP A 10 -3.35 10.13 -9.87
C ASP A 10 -4.58 9.52 -9.17
N GLU A 11 -5.69 10.26 -9.19
CA GLU A 11 -6.90 9.95 -8.43
C GLU A 11 -7.44 8.54 -8.75
N GLU A 12 -7.39 8.14 -10.03
CA GLU A 12 -7.85 6.83 -10.47
C GLU A 12 -6.99 5.72 -9.88
N SER A 13 -5.66 5.83 -10.00
CA SER A 13 -4.73 4.86 -9.47
C SER A 13 -4.79 4.76 -7.93
N VAL A 14 -4.99 5.88 -7.23
CA VAL A 14 -5.15 5.89 -5.77
C VAL A 14 -6.44 5.19 -5.35
N ARG A 15 -7.54 5.45 -6.05
CA ARG A 15 -8.81 4.76 -5.82
C ARG A 15 -8.69 3.26 -6.06
N ASP A 16 -7.96 2.85 -7.08
CA ASP A 16 -7.79 1.44 -7.42
C ASP A 16 -6.94 0.69 -6.41
N ILE A 17 -5.84 1.28 -5.92
CA ILE A 17 -5.04 0.63 -4.87
C ILE A 17 -5.80 0.55 -3.54
N VAL A 18 -6.63 1.54 -3.20
CA VAL A 18 -7.51 1.47 -2.02
C VAL A 18 -8.57 0.38 -2.18
N ARG A 19 -9.21 0.27 -3.35
CA ARG A 19 -10.18 -0.80 -3.62
C ARG A 19 -9.55 -2.18 -3.53
N TRP A 20 -8.36 -2.35 -4.09
CA TRP A 20 -7.58 -3.57 -3.96
C TRP A 20 -7.32 -3.89 -2.48
N ALA A 21 -6.83 -2.93 -1.70
CA ALA A 21 -6.50 -3.16 -0.29
C ALA A 21 -7.72 -3.53 0.57
N LEU A 22 -8.91 -3.06 0.20
CA LEU A 22 -10.18 -3.40 0.86
C LEU A 22 -10.72 -4.78 0.50
N THR A 23 -10.30 -5.37 -0.62
CA THR A 23 -10.88 -6.61 -1.18
C THR A 23 -9.89 -7.77 -1.27
N ALA A 24 -8.59 -7.49 -1.17
CA ALA A 24 -7.54 -8.48 -1.20
C ALA A 24 -7.63 -9.44 -0.01
N GLN A 25 -7.28 -10.70 -0.26
CA GLN A 25 -7.01 -11.65 0.83
C GLN A 25 -5.59 -11.40 1.31
N LEU A 26 -5.48 -10.90 2.54
CA LEU A 26 -4.21 -10.50 3.12
C LEU A 26 -3.71 -11.58 4.10
N PRO A 27 -2.42 -11.94 4.07
CA PRO A 27 -1.81 -12.73 5.14
C PRO A 27 -1.85 -11.96 6.46
N GLN A 28 -1.78 -12.66 7.59
CA GLN A 28 -1.77 -12.02 8.91
C GLN A 28 -0.50 -11.20 9.14
N GLU A 29 0.65 -11.78 8.80
CA GLU A 29 1.97 -11.18 8.95
C GLU A 29 2.80 -11.41 7.68
N ILE A 30 3.72 -10.48 7.40
CA ILE A 30 4.63 -10.56 6.25
C ILE A 30 5.99 -9.96 6.56
N TYR A 31 6.99 -10.42 5.82
CA TYR A 31 8.33 -9.86 5.82
C TYR A 31 8.61 -9.30 4.43
N ILE A 32 8.56 -7.97 4.28
CA ILE A 32 8.87 -7.28 3.02
C ILE A 32 10.20 -6.55 3.19
N ASP A 33 11.17 -6.89 2.35
CA ASP A 33 12.56 -6.38 2.38
C ASP A 33 13.27 -6.63 3.71
N SER A 34 13.14 -5.71 4.67
CA SER A 34 13.70 -5.77 6.02
C SER A 34 12.69 -5.35 7.09
N GLU A 35 11.43 -5.13 6.69
CA GLU A 35 10.33 -4.70 7.54
C GLU A 35 9.46 -5.92 7.88
N HIS A 36 9.32 -6.20 9.16
CA HIS A 36 8.37 -7.20 9.64
C HIS A 36 7.05 -6.52 9.99
N ILE A 37 6.01 -6.79 9.20
CA ILE A 37 4.66 -6.30 9.43
C ILE A 37 3.88 -7.42 10.12
N THR A 38 3.68 -7.29 11.43
CA THR A 38 3.05 -8.32 12.28
C THR A 38 1.52 -8.32 12.21
N ASP A 39 0.92 -7.22 11.75
CA ASP A 39 -0.51 -7.10 11.52
C ASP A 39 -0.75 -6.32 10.22
N VAL A 40 -0.92 -7.08 9.13
CA VAL A 40 -1.13 -6.52 7.79
C VAL A 40 -2.49 -5.80 7.70
N CYS A 41 -3.48 -6.26 8.44
CA CYS A 41 -4.80 -5.63 8.47
C CYS A 41 -4.72 -4.22 9.07
N GLU A 42 -4.02 -4.06 10.19
CA GLU A 42 -3.83 -2.74 10.81
C GLU A 42 -2.95 -1.82 9.97
N TYR A 43 -1.92 -2.39 9.31
CA TYR A 43 -1.08 -1.69 8.35
C TYR A 43 -1.90 -1.09 7.19
N VAL A 44 -2.82 -1.88 6.61
CA VAL A 44 -3.73 -1.41 5.55
C VAL A 44 -4.72 -0.37 6.06
N LYS A 45 -5.35 -0.60 7.21
CA LYS A 45 -6.30 0.35 7.81
C LYS A 45 -5.67 1.71 8.06
N THR A 46 -4.46 1.73 8.62
CA THR A 46 -3.72 2.96 8.88
C THR A 46 -3.37 3.68 7.58
N SER A 47 -2.89 2.94 6.58
CA SER A 47 -2.57 3.51 5.26
C SER A 47 -3.79 4.12 4.57
N ILE A 48 -4.94 3.44 4.57
CA ILE A 48 -6.19 3.98 4.01
C ILE A 48 -6.65 5.22 4.78
N ARG A 49 -6.53 5.22 6.12
CA ARG A 49 -6.88 6.39 6.95
C ARG A 49 -6.05 7.61 6.60
N GLU A 50 -4.74 7.45 6.42
CA GLU A 50 -3.86 8.56 6.02
C GLU A 50 -4.18 9.05 4.61
N ILE A 51 -4.45 8.14 3.66
CA ILE A 51 -4.88 8.52 2.30
C ILE A 51 -6.15 9.38 2.38
N ASN A 52 -7.16 8.96 3.15
CA ASN A 52 -8.41 9.70 3.29
C ASN A 52 -8.25 11.08 3.95
N LEU A 53 -7.27 11.24 4.85
CA LEU A 53 -7.03 12.51 5.55
C LEU A 53 -6.18 13.49 4.74
N TYR A 54 -5.23 12.97 3.96
CA TYR A 54 -4.16 13.80 3.42
C TYR A 54 -4.05 13.81 1.91
N TYR A 55 -4.60 12.83 1.18
CA TYR A 55 -4.60 12.88 -0.28
C TYR A 55 -5.45 14.08 -0.77
N PRO A 56 -5.01 14.86 -1.77
CA PRO A 56 -3.89 14.64 -2.68
C PRO A 56 -2.54 15.26 -2.29
N ASN A 57 -2.28 15.55 -1.01
CA ASN A 57 -1.02 16.14 -0.56
C ASN A 57 0.18 15.17 -0.77
N PRO A 58 1.16 15.51 -1.63
CA PRO A 58 2.29 14.61 -1.96
C PRO A 58 3.19 14.26 -0.77
N LEU A 59 3.19 15.08 0.30
CA LEU A 59 3.96 14.81 1.51
C LEU A 59 3.51 13.51 2.21
N TYR A 60 2.30 13.03 1.93
CA TYR A 60 1.69 11.84 2.52
C TYR A 60 1.60 10.66 1.54
N ASN A 61 2.28 10.73 0.39
CA ASN A 61 2.34 9.63 -0.58
C ASN A 61 2.96 8.34 -0.01
N SER A 62 3.62 8.40 1.14
CA SER A 62 4.13 7.22 1.85
C SER A 62 3.03 6.19 2.12
N ALA A 63 1.81 6.61 2.46
CA ALA A 63 0.68 5.71 2.67
C ALA A 63 0.27 4.96 1.39
N ILE A 64 0.34 5.64 0.24
CA ILE A 64 0.05 5.04 -1.08
C ILE A 64 1.16 4.05 -1.46
N ILE A 65 2.43 4.43 -1.26
CA ILE A 65 3.59 3.57 -1.53
C ILE A 65 3.53 2.30 -0.69
N ARG A 66 3.12 2.39 0.58
CA ARG A 66 2.92 1.23 1.46
C ARG A 66 1.93 0.22 0.87
N LEU A 67 0.80 0.69 0.33
CA LEU A 67 -0.19 -0.20 -0.28
C LEU A 67 0.32 -0.85 -1.58
N TYR A 68 1.06 -0.12 -2.42
CA TYR A 68 1.69 -0.72 -3.61
C TYR A 68 2.74 -1.77 -3.25
N ARG A 69 3.62 -1.50 -2.27
CA ARG A 69 4.60 -2.50 -1.80
C ARG A 69 3.93 -3.77 -1.28
N LEU A 70 2.85 -3.60 -0.51
CA LEU A 70 2.06 -4.72 -0.03
C LEU A 70 1.43 -5.50 -1.19
N LYS A 71 0.90 -4.80 -2.20
CA LYS A 71 0.32 -5.42 -3.38
C LYS A 71 1.34 -6.23 -4.16
N ASP A 72 2.49 -5.65 -4.46
CA ASP A 72 3.56 -6.33 -5.20
C ASP A 72 4.00 -7.61 -4.46
N PHE A 73 4.12 -7.55 -3.13
CA PHE A 73 4.42 -8.72 -2.30
C PHE A 73 3.33 -9.80 -2.39
N VAL A 74 2.05 -9.43 -2.21
CA VAL A 74 0.92 -10.37 -2.20
C VAL A 74 0.70 -11.01 -3.58
N GLU A 75 0.89 -10.24 -4.65
CA GLU A 75 0.71 -10.72 -6.03
C GLU A 75 1.96 -11.40 -6.60
N GLY A 76 3.07 -11.42 -5.84
CA GLY A 76 4.33 -12.04 -6.27
C GLY A 76 4.98 -11.32 -7.46
N ILE A 77 4.74 -10.01 -7.58
CA ILE A 77 5.32 -9.18 -8.64
C ILE A 77 6.76 -8.82 -8.24
N PRO A 78 7.76 -9.18 -9.06
CA PRO A 78 9.18 -8.98 -8.73
C PRO A 78 9.63 -7.52 -8.77
#